data_AF-A0A932ZTC6-F1
#
_entry.id   AF-A0A932ZTC6-F1
#
_cell.length_a   1.000
_cell.length_b   1.000
_cell.length_c   1.000
_cell.angle_alpha   90.00
_cell.angle_beta   90.00
_cell.angle_gamma   90.00
#
_symmetry.space_group_name_H-M   'P 1'
#
loop_
_entity.id
_entity.type
_entity.pdbx_description
1 polymer ?
#
loop_
_entity_poly.entity_id
_entity_poly.type
_entity_poly.pdbx_seq_one_letter_code
_entity_poly.pdbx_strand_id
1 'polypeptide(L)'
;MIMRTGTQKSPGKAKNGSSRRFFPRSLKKALPQRIPVGGAYFPWLLGVALSLFLAAITTTGLYSPLLTYRVGDVARRDIKAPQDMHVQDAAATELLRQEARERVRPHYDLDTKFGDEVESKIRTSFDAVQKAIRAQGDALRSAFLAERGSQRSPEVVSEARVLEETYRAAAFLAAEEAFERTLQGAVTPRLAEWMRGEAYAGWVRDDLIKLVRAALAPVIVSDRQLYETHMAKGIVVRDIRSGRRATLD
;
A
#
# COMPACT_ATOMS: atom_id res chain seq x y z
N MET A 1 4.49 -70.74 22.09
CA MET A 1 5.38 -71.69 22.81
C MET A 1 6.39 -70.82 23.58
N ILE A 2 6.17 -70.56 24.88
CA ILE A 2 6.73 -71.30 26.05
C ILE A 2 8.25 -71.05 26.13
N MET A 3 8.93 -70.61 27.20
CA MET A 3 8.70 -70.30 28.63
C MET A 3 9.97 -69.53 29.08
N ARG A 4 9.96 -68.47 29.91
CA ARG A 4 9.81 -68.39 31.38
C ARG A 4 10.82 -69.20 32.23
N THR A 5 11.25 -68.50 33.30
CA THR A 5 11.95 -68.93 34.53
C THR A 5 13.48 -68.95 34.45
N GLY A 6 14.26 -68.44 35.41
CA GLY A 6 13.99 -67.89 36.74
C GLY A 6 15.04 -68.39 37.74
N THR A 7 15.32 -67.58 38.77
CA THR A 7 16.04 -67.89 40.03
C THR A 7 17.59 -67.92 39.94
N GLN A 8 18.37 -67.53 40.96
CA GLN A 8 18.08 -67.32 42.38
C GLN A 8 19.11 -66.36 43.01
N LYS A 9 18.66 -65.54 43.97
CA LYS A 9 19.46 -64.59 44.77
C LYS A 9 19.59 -65.12 46.21
N SER A 10 20.68 -64.71 46.87
CA SER A 10 21.02 -64.78 48.32
C SER A 10 21.84 -66.00 48.81
N PRO A 11 22.52 -65.90 49.98
CA PRO A 11 23.19 -64.74 50.59
C PRO A 11 24.60 -65.10 51.15
N GLY A 12 25.52 -64.12 51.25
CA GLY A 12 26.90 -64.40 51.67
C GLY A 12 27.55 -63.31 52.49
N LYS A 13 27.27 -63.32 53.79
CA LYS A 13 28.21 -63.00 54.90
C LYS A 13 28.86 -61.61 54.91
N ALA A 14 28.23 -60.71 55.67
CA ALA A 14 28.87 -59.53 56.23
C ALA A 14 30.10 -59.93 57.08
N LYS A 15 31.25 -59.31 56.81
CA LYS A 15 32.38 -59.24 57.74
C LYS A 15 32.67 -57.77 58.02
N ASN A 16 32.46 -57.40 59.27
CA ASN A 16 32.79 -56.12 59.88
C ASN A 16 34.25 -55.72 59.59
N GLY A 17 34.42 -54.69 58.78
CA GLY A 17 35.66 -53.93 58.62
C GLY A 17 35.53 -52.62 59.38
N SER A 18 36.29 -52.50 60.47
CA SER A 18 36.33 -51.41 61.44
C SER A 18 36.26 -50.00 60.82
N SER A 19 35.23 -49.24 61.20
CA SER A 19 35.21 -47.79 61.03
C SER A 19 36.22 -47.15 61.97
N ARG A 20 37.40 -46.79 61.44
CA ARG A 20 38.40 -45.97 62.13
C ARG A 20 37.83 -44.56 62.31
N ARG A 21 37.10 -44.36 63.41
CA ARG A 21 36.72 -43.04 63.93
C ARG A 21 37.99 -42.37 64.47
N PHE A 22 38.68 -41.62 63.61
CA PHE A 22 39.68 -40.64 64.02
C PHE A 22 38.96 -39.40 64.54
N PHE A 23 38.43 -39.50 65.76
CA PHE A 23 38.07 -38.33 66.56
C PHE A 23 38.97 -38.34 67.80
N PRO A 24 39.99 -37.47 67.88
CA PRO A 24 40.83 -37.39 69.07
C PRO A 24 40.00 -36.92 70.27
N ARG A 25 40.01 -37.74 71.32
CA ARG A 25 39.29 -37.58 72.59
C ARG A 25 39.88 -36.50 73.52
N SER A 26 40.51 -35.46 72.99
CA SER A 26 41.29 -34.49 73.78
C SER A 26 40.91 -33.03 73.55
N LEU A 27 39.62 -32.75 73.34
CA LEU A 27 39.08 -31.38 73.29
C LEU A 27 37.89 -31.19 74.26
N LYS A 28 37.98 -31.82 75.44
CA LYS A 28 37.09 -31.54 76.60
C LYS A 28 37.79 -30.79 77.73
N LYS A 29 38.81 -29.99 77.41
CA LYS A 29 39.45 -29.04 78.34
C LYS A 29 39.93 -27.81 77.57
N ALA A 30 39.01 -26.93 77.20
CA ALA A 30 39.23 -25.50 76.92
C ALA A 30 37.98 -24.81 76.33
N LEU A 31 36.77 -25.22 76.76
CA LEU A 31 35.59 -24.37 76.60
C LEU A 31 35.41 -23.64 77.94
N PRO A 32 35.55 -22.30 78.00
CA PRO A 32 35.18 -21.56 79.19
C PRO A 32 33.66 -21.71 79.39
N GLN A 33 33.27 -22.65 80.24
CA GLN A 33 31.92 -22.72 80.77
C GLN A 33 31.76 -21.51 81.68
N ARG A 34 30.97 -20.54 81.20
CA ARG A 34 30.64 -19.23 81.78
C ARG A 34 31.54 -18.09 81.29
N ILE A 35 31.07 -17.41 80.25
CA ILE A 35 31.46 -16.03 79.98
C ILE A 35 30.73 -15.18 81.03
N PRO A 36 31.41 -14.44 81.91
CA PRO A 36 30.75 -13.55 82.85
C PRO A 36 30.16 -12.35 82.07
N VAL A 37 28.88 -12.44 81.73
CA VAL A 37 28.08 -11.32 81.22
C VAL A 37 27.75 -10.41 82.41
N GLY A 38 28.75 -9.65 82.86
CA GLY A 38 28.68 -8.83 84.07
C GLY A 38 29.14 -7.39 83.91
N GLY A 39 29.38 -6.93 82.67
CA GLY A 39 29.75 -5.54 82.37
C GLY A 39 28.82 -4.94 81.32
N ALA A 40 28.31 -3.74 81.58
CA ALA A 40 27.34 -3.04 80.72
C ALA A 40 27.77 -2.86 79.25
N TYR A 41 29.06 -3.00 78.95
CA TYR A 41 29.66 -2.74 77.63
C TYR A 41 29.86 -4.00 76.75
N PHE A 42 29.73 -5.21 77.32
CA PHE A 42 29.90 -6.46 76.56
C PHE A 42 28.92 -6.64 75.38
N PRO A 43 27.60 -6.37 75.50
CA PRO A 43 26.68 -6.51 74.37
C PRO A 43 26.99 -5.51 73.24
N TRP A 44 27.50 -4.32 73.56
CA TRP A 44 27.90 -3.32 72.57
C TRP A 44 29.15 -3.74 71.79
N LEU A 45 30.17 -4.28 72.46
CA LEU A 45 31.37 -4.80 71.79
C LEU A 45 31.05 -5.97 70.87
N LEU A 46 30.15 -6.86 71.29
CA LEU A 46 29.69 -7.98 70.46
C LEU A 46 28.92 -7.46 69.22
N GLY A 47 28.07 -6.44 69.39
CA GLY A 47 27.36 -5.80 68.29
C GLY A 47 28.30 -5.15 67.28
N VAL A 48 29.33 -4.43 67.75
CA VAL A 48 30.33 -3.81 66.86
C VAL A 48 31.15 -4.88 66.14
N ALA A 49 31.61 -5.92 66.84
CA ALA A 49 32.37 -7.01 66.23
C ALA A 49 31.54 -7.77 65.17
N LEU A 50 30.26 -8.02 65.44
CA LEU A 50 29.34 -8.64 64.50
C LEU A 50 29.10 -7.75 63.28
N SER A 51 28.89 -6.45 63.48
CA SER A 51 28.73 -5.48 62.40
C SER A 51 29.96 -5.43 61.48
N LEU A 52 31.16 -5.38 62.08
CA LEU A 52 32.43 -5.40 61.35
C LEU A 52 32.62 -6.71 60.58
N PHE A 53 32.22 -7.83 61.17
CA PHE A 53 32.25 -9.14 60.52
C PHE A 53 31.30 -9.21 59.31
N LEU A 54 30.06 -8.73 59.44
CA LEU A 54 29.11 -8.66 58.32
C LEU A 54 29.57 -7.68 57.23
N ALA A 55 30.15 -6.54 57.61
CA ALA A 55 30.68 -5.55 56.67
C ALA A 55 31.85 -6.14 55.86
N ALA A 56 32.74 -6.90 56.51
CA ALA A 56 33.86 -7.57 55.85
C ALA A 56 33.38 -8.63 54.83
N ILE A 57 32.39 -9.46 55.21
CA ILE A 57 31.81 -10.45 54.29
C ILE A 57 31.16 -9.78 53.08
N THR A 58 30.41 -8.70 53.30
CA THR A 58 29.70 -8.00 52.22
C THR A 58 30.65 -7.30 51.25
N THR A 59 31.69 -6.64 51.78
CA THR A 59 32.69 -5.92 50.95
C THR A 59 33.50 -6.87 50.07
N THR A 60 33.85 -8.05 50.59
CA THR A 60 34.70 -9.00 49.86
C THR A 60 33.94 -9.78 48.78
N GLY A 61 32.62 -9.88 48.88
CA GLY A 61 31.78 -10.66 47.95
C GLY A 61 31.48 -10.00 46.59
N LEU A 62 31.87 -8.75 46.38
CA LEU A 62 31.48 -7.94 45.20
C LEU A 62 32.53 -7.88 44.08
N TYR A 63 33.72 -8.44 44.27
CA TYR A 63 34.76 -8.45 43.23
C TYR A 63 34.59 -9.63 42.27
N SER A 64 33.68 -9.50 41.31
CA SER A 64 33.76 -10.29 40.07
C SER A 64 34.79 -9.63 39.14
N PRO A 65 35.87 -10.31 38.74
CA PRO A 65 36.83 -9.73 37.81
C PRO A 65 36.14 -9.47 36.47
N LEU A 66 36.27 -8.25 35.95
CA LEU A 66 35.84 -7.91 34.60
C LEU A 66 36.71 -8.72 33.63
N LEU A 67 36.12 -9.73 32.97
CA LEU A 67 36.80 -10.44 31.89
C LEU A 67 36.83 -9.54 30.65
N THR A 68 37.99 -8.98 30.36
CA THR A 68 38.22 -8.20 29.13
C THR A 68 38.53 -9.16 27.99
N TYR A 69 37.56 -9.38 27.10
CA TYR A 69 37.76 -10.13 25.86
C TYR A 69 38.24 -9.20 24.75
N ARG A 70 39.11 -9.69 23.89
CA ARG A 70 39.46 -9.01 22.63
C ARG A 70 38.74 -9.68 21.46
N VAL A 71 38.60 -8.93 20.38
CA VAL A 71 37.99 -9.44 19.14
C VAL A 71 38.82 -10.63 18.63
N GLY A 72 38.21 -11.82 18.60
CA GLY A 72 38.86 -13.08 18.22
C GLY A 72 38.99 -14.12 19.35
N ASP A 73 38.75 -13.74 20.62
CA ASP A 73 38.76 -14.68 21.74
C ASP A 73 37.48 -15.53 21.80
N VAL A 74 37.62 -16.81 22.18
CA VAL A 74 36.48 -17.68 22.45
C VAL A 74 35.96 -17.45 23.87
N ALA A 75 34.69 -17.07 23.99
CA ALA A 75 34.05 -16.86 25.29
C ALA A 75 33.95 -18.18 26.07
N ARG A 76 34.31 -18.14 27.36
CA ARG A 76 34.25 -19.32 28.26
C ARG A 76 32.86 -19.54 28.88
N ARG A 77 31.98 -18.55 28.73
CA ARG A 77 30.61 -18.54 29.25
C ARG A 77 29.73 -17.77 28.29
N ASP A 78 28.44 -18.07 28.28
CA ASP A 78 27.46 -17.32 27.50
C ASP A 78 27.45 -15.86 27.94
N ILE A 79 27.72 -14.95 27.00
CA ILE A 79 27.66 -13.51 27.22
C ILE A 79 26.31 -13.06 26.68
N LYS A 80 25.41 -12.62 27.56
CA LYS A 80 24.16 -11.97 27.17
C LYS A 80 24.38 -10.46 27.10
N ALA A 81 23.84 -9.83 26.06
CA ALA A 81 23.85 -8.37 25.97
C ALA A 81 23.00 -7.78 27.11
N PRO A 82 23.51 -6.80 27.88
CA PRO A 82 22.73 -6.15 28.94
C PRO A 82 21.56 -5.32 28.41
N GLN A 83 21.59 -4.96 27.13
CA GLN A 83 20.59 -4.16 26.44
C GLN A 83 20.38 -4.74 25.03
N ASP A 84 19.14 -4.69 24.54
CA ASP A 84 18.81 -5.09 23.19
C ASP A 84 19.45 -4.11 22.19
N MET A 85 20.54 -4.54 21.56
CA MET A 85 21.22 -3.76 20.54
C MET A 85 20.58 -4.05 19.17
N HIS A 86 19.70 -3.15 18.72
CA HIS A 86 19.07 -3.26 17.41
C HIS A 86 19.99 -2.67 16.32
N VAL A 87 20.82 -3.51 15.71
CA VAL A 87 21.67 -3.10 14.59
C VAL A 87 20.82 -3.06 13.33
N GLN A 88 20.44 -1.87 12.87
CA GLN A 88 19.72 -1.70 11.61
C GLN A 88 20.69 -1.87 10.44
N ASP A 89 20.49 -2.93 9.65
CA ASP A 89 21.12 -3.07 8.34
C ASP A 89 20.26 -2.34 7.30
N ALA A 90 20.63 -1.08 7.01
CA ALA A 90 19.93 -0.26 6.05
C ALA A 90 19.98 -0.84 4.62
N ALA A 91 21.08 -1.52 4.25
CA ALA A 91 21.25 -2.10 2.92
C ALA A 91 20.37 -3.34 2.74
N ALA A 92 20.39 -4.27 3.71
CA ALA A 92 19.51 -5.44 3.68
C ALA A 92 18.03 -5.04 3.76
N THR A 93 17.70 -4.01 4.54
CA THR A 93 16.33 -3.50 4.62
C THR A 93 15.86 -2.92 3.28
N GLU A 94 16.71 -2.18 2.57
CA GLU A 94 16.34 -1.60 1.27
C GLU A 94 16.21 -2.67 0.18
N LEU A 95 17.07 -3.69 0.18
CA LEU A 95 16.92 -4.86 -0.70
C LEU A 95 15.61 -5.60 -0.45
N LEU A 96 15.27 -5.88 0.82
CA LEU A 96 13.99 -6.51 1.17
C LEU A 96 12.79 -5.65 0.78
N ARG A 97 12.90 -4.32 0.84
CA ARG A 97 11.85 -3.40 0.35
C ARG A 97 11.71 -3.45 -1.16
N GLN A 98 12.81 -3.52 -1.90
CA GLN A 98 12.79 -3.65 -3.36
C GLN A 98 12.19 -4.98 -3.79
N GLU A 99 12.63 -6.10 -3.20
CA GLU A 99 12.05 -7.42 -3.44
C GLU A 99 10.56 -7.46 -3.09
N ALA A 100 10.16 -6.84 -1.98
CA ALA A 100 8.75 -6.74 -1.59
C ALA A 100 7.94 -5.95 -2.62
N ARG A 101 8.46 -4.81 -3.12
CA ARG A 101 7.81 -4.01 -4.19
C ARG A 101 7.68 -4.81 -5.49
N GLU A 102 8.70 -5.55 -5.88
CA GLU A 102 8.69 -6.36 -7.11
C GLU A 102 7.74 -7.55 -7.05
N ARG A 103 7.48 -8.09 -5.85
CA ARG A 103 6.51 -9.18 -5.63
C ARG A 103 5.06 -8.72 -5.67
N VAL A 104 4.77 -7.43 -5.49
CA VAL A 104 3.39 -6.94 -5.56
C VAL A 104 2.95 -6.87 -7.02
N ARG A 105 1.83 -7.53 -7.33
CA ARG A 105 1.23 -7.45 -8.67
C ARG A 105 0.79 -6.02 -8.99
N PRO A 106 1.09 -5.49 -10.18
CA PRO A 106 0.60 -4.20 -10.63
C PRO A 106 -0.93 -4.14 -10.63
N HIS A 107 -1.48 -3.04 -10.11
CA HIS A 107 -2.92 -2.80 -10.09
C HIS A 107 -3.27 -1.71 -11.10
N TYR A 108 -4.23 -2.00 -11.98
CA TYR A 108 -4.74 -1.08 -12.98
C TYR A 108 -6.21 -0.79 -12.75
N ASP A 109 -6.60 0.46 -12.97
CA ASP A 109 -7.98 0.90 -12.93
C ASP A 109 -8.53 0.96 -14.37
N LEU A 110 -9.62 0.23 -14.63
CA LEU A 110 -10.30 0.18 -15.92
C LEU A 110 -11.62 0.96 -15.83
N ASP A 111 -11.81 1.90 -16.76
CA ASP A 111 -13.11 2.54 -16.98
C ASP A 111 -13.81 1.91 -18.19
N THR A 112 -14.73 0.98 -17.94
CA THR A 112 -15.51 0.32 -19.00
C THR A 112 -16.55 1.25 -19.64
N LYS A 113 -16.95 2.34 -18.96
CA LYS A 113 -18.01 3.25 -19.44
C LYS A 113 -17.47 4.47 -20.16
N PHE A 114 -16.16 4.66 -20.17
CA PHE A 114 -15.54 5.81 -20.80
C PHE A 114 -15.93 5.95 -22.28
N GLY A 115 -15.97 4.84 -23.03
CA GLY A 115 -16.38 4.85 -24.43
C GLY A 115 -17.82 5.33 -24.64
N ASP A 116 -18.75 4.83 -23.83
CA ASP A 116 -20.16 5.24 -23.87
C ASP A 116 -20.32 6.72 -23.51
N GLU A 117 -19.55 7.19 -22.53
CA GLU A 117 -19.55 8.60 -22.12
C GLU A 117 -19.04 9.53 -23.24
N VAL A 118 -17.98 9.13 -23.96
CA VAL A 118 -17.48 9.90 -25.11
C VAL A 118 -18.50 9.90 -26.24
N GLU A 119 -19.12 8.75 -26.55
CA GLU A 119 -20.18 8.69 -27.57
C GLU A 119 -21.37 9.59 -27.20
N SER A 120 -21.83 9.54 -25.94
CA SER A 120 -22.94 10.37 -25.47
C SER A 120 -22.62 11.86 -25.53
N LYS A 121 -21.38 12.27 -25.22
CA LYS A 121 -20.93 13.66 -25.31
C LYS A 121 -20.98 14.15 -26.77
N ILE A 122 -20.46 13.36 -27.71
CA ILE A 122 -20.50 13.69 -29.15
C ILE A 122 -21.94 13.79 -29.63
N ARG A 123 -22.81 12.84 -29.27
CA ARG A 123 -24.23 12.91 -29.68
C ARG A 123 -24.90 14.18 -29.17
N THR A 124 -24.78 14.46 -27.88
CA THR A 124 -25.43 15.60 -27.24
C THR A 124 -24.93 16.93 -27.81
N SER A 125 -23.64 17.05 -28.12
CA SER A 125 -23.07 18.28 -28.67
C SER A 125 -23.56 18.55 -30.10
N PHE A 126 -23.56 17.53 -30.97
CA PHE A 126 -24.09 17.65 -32.34
C PHE A 126 -25.59 17.96 -32.33
N ASP A 127 -26.37 17.28 -31.49
CA ASP A 127 -27.81 17.49 -31.39
C ASP A 127 -28.15 18.91 -30.92
N ALA A 128 -27.35 19.50 -30.03
CA ALA A 128 -27.50 20.88 -29.58
C ALA A 128 -27.30 21.89 -30.72
N VAL A 129 -26.25 21.74 -31.52
CA VAL A 129 -25.98 22.61 -32.67
C VAL A 129 -27.05 22.42 -33.75
N GLN A 130 -27.42 21.17 -34.06
CA GLN A 130 -28.44 20.89 -35.06
C GLN A 130 -29.82 21.44 -34.66
N LYS A 131 -30.15 21.40 -33.37
CA LYS A 131 -31.36 22.03 -32.84
C LYS A 131 -31.34 23.54 -33.01
N ALA A 132 -30.20 24.19 -32.77
CA ALA A 132 -30.04 25.63 -32.99
C ALA A 132 -30.20 25.99 -34.48
N ILE A 133 -29.58 25.22 -35.38
CA ILE A 133 -29.69 25.41 -36.84
C ILE A 133 -31.16 25.29 -37.28
N ARG A 134 -31.88 24.24 -36.84
CA ARG A 134 -33.29 24.04 -37.20
C ARG A 134 -34.18 25.14 -36.67
N ALA A 135 -34.09 25.46 -35.38
CA ALA A 135 -34.94 26.48 -34.76
C ALA A 135 -34.75 27.85 -35.41
N GLN A 136 -33.50 28.23 -35.69
CA GLN A 136 -33.19 29.52 -36.30
C GLN A 136 -33.51 29.54 -37.80
N GLY A 137 -33.23 28.45 -38.51
CA GLY A 137 -33.55 28.29 -39.93
C GLY A 137 -35.05 28.33 -40.19
N ASP A 138 -35.86 27.68 -39.36
CA ASP A 138 -37.32 27.71 -39.45
C ASP A 138 -37.87 29.11 -39.15
N ALA A 139 -37.32 29.81 -38.15
CA ALA A 139 -37.69 31.19 -37.84
C ALA A 139 -37.37 32.14 -39.02
N LEU A 140 -36.16 32.07 -39.58
CA LEU A 140 -35.75 32.87 -40.73
C LEU A 140 -36.58 32.54 -41.98
N ARG A 141 -36.82 31.26 -42.25
CA ARG A 141 -37.71 30.82 -43.33
C ARG A 141 -39.10 31.42 -43.19
N SER A 142 -39.69 31.39 -41.99
CA SER A 142 -41.00 31.98 -41.74
C SER A 142 -41.01 33.49 -41.93
N ALA A 143 -39.94 34.19 -41.51
CA ALA A 143 -39.78 35.63 -41.71
C ALA A 143 -39.68 35.99 -43.20
N PHE A 144 -38.85 35.28 -43.97
CA PHE A 144 -38.73 35.48 -45.41
C PHE A 144 -40.03 35.21 -46.17
N LEU A 145 -40.79 34.19 -45.75
CA LEU A 145 -42.10 33.89 -46.33
C LEU A 145 -43.13 35.00 -46.01
N ALA A 146 -43.12 35.53 -44.78
CA ALA A 146 -44.00 36.63 -44.38
C ALA A 146 -43.69 37.93 -45.14
N GLU A 147 -42.41 38.25 -45.32
CA GLU A 147 -41.97 39.42 -46.09
C GLU A 147 -42.33 39.29 -47.58
N ARG A 148 -42.21 38.08 -48.15
CA ARG A 148 -42.59 37.79 -49.55
C ARG A 148 -44.09 37.70 -49.81
N GLY A 149 -44.91 37.37 -48.82
CA GLY A 149 -46.36 37.49 -48.93
C GLY A 149 -46.81 38.90 -49.35
N SER A 150 -45.96 39.90 -49.10
CA SER A 150 -46.16 41.30 -49.50
C SER A 150 -45.54 41.67 -50.85
N GLN A 151 -44.64 40.86 -51.43
CA GLN A 151 -43.93 41.15 -52.69
C GLN A 151 -43.99 39.96 -53.67
N ARG A 152 -44.80 40.09 -54.74
CA ARG A 152 -44.93 39.11 -55.84
C ARG A 152 -43.63 38.99 -56.65
N SER A 153 -42.71 38.09 -56.28
CA SER A 153 -41.58 37.68 -57.14
C SER A 153 -41.26 36.18 -56.95
N PRO A 154 -40.98 35.41 -58.03
CA PRO A 154 -40.97 33.95 -58.02
C PRO A 154 -39.59 33.31 -57.72
N GLU A 155 -38.67 34.03 -57.07
CA GLU A 155 -37.36 33.46 -56.77
C GLU A 155 -37.47 32.53 -55.55
N VAL A 156 -37.12 31.25 -55.68
CA VAL A 156 -37.13 30.27 -54.58
C VAL A 156 -36.32 30.81 -53.39
N VAL A 157 -36.79 30.68 -52.13
CA VAL A 157 -35.98 31.06 -50.96
C VAL A 157 -34.70 30.23 -51.04
N SER A 158 -33.55 30.86 -51.27
CA SER A 158 -32.30 30.11 -51.39
C SER A 158 -31.88 29.60 -50.02
N GLU A 159 -31.84 28.27 -49.88
CA GLU A 159 -31.40 27.57 -48.66
C GLU A 159 -30.04 28.07 -48.16
N ALA A 160 -29.15 28.39 -49.09
CA ALA A 160 -27.83 28.94 -48.79
C ALA A 160 -27.91 30.27 -48.02
N ARG A 161 -28.87 31.15 -48.34
CA ARG A 161 -29.05 32.43 -47.63
C ARG A 161 -29.57 32.24 -46.22
N VAL A 162 -30.53 31.32 -46.05
CA VAL A 162 -31.09 30.97 -44.74
C VAL A 162 -30.00 30.42 -43.82
N LEU A 163 -29.16 29.53 -44.35
CA LEU A 163 -28.02 28.98 -43.60
C LEU A 163 -26.98 30.03 -43.24
N GLU A 164 -26.62 30.92 -44.16
CA GLU A 164 -25.65 31.99 -43.90
C GLU A 164 -26.12 32.92 -42.78
N GLU A 165 -27.41 33.32 -42.78
CA GLU A 165 -27.98 34.14 -41.71
C GLU A 165 -28.13 33.35 -40.40
N THR A 166 -28.43 32.06 -40.48
CA THR A 166 -28.47 31.18 -39.31
C THR A 166 -27.12 31.13 -38.60
N TYR A 167 -26.02 31.02 -39.35
CA TYR A 167 -24.66 30.99 -38.78
C TYR A 167 -24.22 32.33 -38.17
N ARG A 168 -24.86 33.44 -38.56
CA ARG A 168 -24.62 34.76 -37.96
C ARG A 168 -25.47 35.01 -36.71
N ALA A 169 -26.49 34.19 -36.46
CA ALA A 169 -27.38 34.38 -35.34
C ALA A 169 -26.67 34.08 -34.00
N ALA A 170 -26.97 34.89 -32.98
CA ALA A 170 -26.39 34.73 -31.64
C ALA A 170 -26.69 33.35 -31.02
N ALA A 171 -27.86 32.77 -31.30
CA ALA A 171 -28.23 31.45 -30.82
C ALA A 171 -27.33 30.34 -31.40
N PHE A 172 -26.94 30.45 -32.67
CA PHE A 172 -26.00 29.50 -33.28
C PHE A 172 -24.61 29.65 -32.69
N LEU A 173 -24.09 30.88 -32.58
CA LEU A 173 -22.77 31.15 -32.01
C LEU A 173 -22.64 30.62 -30.57
N ALA A 174 -23.69 30.76 -29.76
CA ALA A 174 -23.73 30.20 -28.41
C ALA A 174 -23.74 28.66 -28.41
N ALA A 175 -24.46 28.04 -29.34
CA ALA A 175 -24.48 26.58 -29.48
C ALA A 175 -23.13 26.03 -29.97
N GLU A 176 -22.47 26.73 -30.88
CA GLU A 176 -21.14 26.39 -31.39
C GLU A 176 -20.08 26.54 -30.30
N GLU A 177 -20.12 27.60 -29.49
CA GLU A 177 -19.23 27.75 -28.34
C GLU A 177 -19.45 26.63 -27.29
N ALA A 178 -20.70 26.24 -27.03
CA ALA A 178 -21.01 25.12 -26.14
C ALA A 178 -20.50 23.78 -26.70
N PHE A 179 -20.56 23.61 -28.03
CA PHE A 179 -20.01 22.45 -28.72
C PHE A 179 -18.49 22.37 -28.56
N GLU A 180 -17.77 23.47 -28.78
CA GLU A 180 -16.31 23.54 -28.59
C GLU A 180 -15.89 23.28 -27.15
N ARG A 181 -16.62 23.84 -26.18
CA ARG A 181 -16.40 23.57 -24.75
C ARG A 181 -16.58 22.10 -24.40
N THR A 182 -17.61 21.46 -24.97
CA THR A 182 -17.90 20.04 -24.72
C THR A 182 -16.81 19.13 -25.28
N LEU A 183 -16.24 19.49 -26.44
CA LEU A 183 -15.14 18.78 -27.10
C LEU A 183 -13.75 19.23 -26.63
N GLN A 184 -13.66 20.09 -25.60
CA GLN A 184 -12.43 20.48 -24.91
C GLN A 184 -11.30 20.95 -25.84
N GLY A 185 -11.61 21.70 -26.90
CA GLY A 185 -10.60 22.25 -27.82
C GLY A 185 -10.08 21.29 -28.89
N ALA A 186 -10.70 20.11 -29.05
CA ALA A 186 -10.43 19.25 -30.21
C ALA A 186 -10.90 19.86 -31.55
N VAL A 187 -11.72 20.92 -31.49
CA VAL A 187 -12.24 21.62 -32.66
C VAL A 187 -11.31 22.77 -33.03
N THR A 188 -10.56 22.60 -34.12
CA THR A 188 -9.76 23.68 -34.69
C THR A 188 -10.65 24.62 -35.50
N PRO A 189 -10.28 25.91 -35.68
CA PRO A 189 -11.07 26.85 -36.49
C PRO A 189 -11.36 26.33 -37.90
N ARG A 190 -10.38 25.66 -38.53
CA ARG A 190 -10.53 25.03 -39.84
C ARG A 190 -11.56 23.90 -39.84
N LEU A 191 -11.62 23.13 -38.76
CA LEU A 191 -12.62 22.07 -38.62
C LEU A 191 -14.02 22.65 -38.43
N ALA A 192 -14.14 23.73 -37.63
CA ALA A 192 -15.41 24.44 -37.46
C ALA A 192 -15.93 25.00 -38.80
N GLU A 193 -15.06 25.61 -39.61
CA GLU A 193 -15.42 26.08 -40.96
C GLU A 193 -15.90 24.93 -41.85
N TRP A 194 -15.20 23.79 -41.85
CA TRP A 194 -15.62 22.62 -42.61
C TRP A 194 -16.97 22.07 -42.14
N MET A 195 -17.21 22.01 -40.81
CA MET A 195 -18.49 21.55 -40.25
C MET A 195 -19.66 22.48 -40.58
N ARG A 196 -19.42 23.80 -40.67
CA ARG A 196 -20.43 24.77 -41.16
C ARG A 196 -20.75 24.54 -42.64
N GLY A 197 -19.74 24.20 -43.46
CA GLY A 197 -19.95 23.81 -44.86
C GLY A 197 -20.86 22.59 -45.00
N GLU A 198 -20.77 21.65 -44.05
CA GLU A 198 -21.58 20.44 -44.00
C GLU A 198 -22.86 20.60 -43.14
N ALA A 199 -23.14 21.80 -42.65
CA ALA A 199 -24.28 22.11 -41.78
C ALA A 199 -24.46 21.16 -40.57
N TYR A 200 -23.34 20.69 -40.00
CA TYR A 200 -23.33 19.74 -38.88
C TYR A 200 -24.20 18.51 -39.14
N ALA A 201 -24.13 17.95 -40.35
CA ALA A 201 -24.95 16.83 -40.75
C ALA A 201 -24.79 15.61 -39.83
N GLY A 202 -25.90 14.88 -39.61
CA GLY A 202 -25.93 13.72 -38.73
C GLY A 202 -25.01 12.58 -39.17
N TRP A 203 -24.69 12.50 -40.46
CA TRP A 203 -23.74 11.51 -40.98
C TRP A 203 -22.32 11.77 -40.45
N VAL A 204 -21.91 13.04 -40.30
CA VAL A 204 -20.59 13.41 -39.73
C VAL A 204 -20.49 12.95 -38.28
N ARG A 205 -21.55 13.17 -37.50
CA ARG A 205 -21.67 12.69 -36.12
C ARG A 205 -21.51 11.18 -36.07
N ASP A 206 -22.26 10.46 -36.90
CA ASP A 206 -22.30 9.00 -36.87
C ASP A 206 -20.97 8.38 -37.32
N ASP A 207 -20.29 8.95 -38.32
CA ASP A 207 -18.96 8.50 -38.74
C ASP A 207 -17.88 8.86 -37.72
N LEU A 208 -17.97 10.02 -37.06
CA LEU A 208 -17.09 10.37 -35.95
C LEU A 208 -17.25 9.36 -34.79
N ILE A 209 -18.48 9.00 -34.44
CA ILE A 209 -18.76 7.98 -33.42
C ILE A 209 -18.16 6.62 -33.81
N LYS A 210 -18.30 6.20 -35.08
CA LYS A 210 -17.68 4.96 -35.57
C LYS A 210 -16.16 5.01 -35.44
N LEU A 211 -15.54 6.13 -35.83
CA LEU A 211 -14.09 6.32 -35.75
C LEU A 211 -13.60 6.27 -34.30
N VAL A 212 -14.28 6.98 -33.39
CA VAL A 212 -13.97 6.97 -31.96
C VAL A 212 -14.15 5.57 -31.38
N ARG A 213 -15.24 4.87 -31.71
CA ARG A 213 -15.47 3.50 -31.27
C ARG A 213 -14.38 2.54 -31.76
N ALA A 214 -13.94 2.68 -33.01
CA ALA A 214 -12.85 1.88 -33.57
C ALA A 214 -11.52 2.18 -32.88
N ALA A 215 -11.25 3.45 -32.56
CA ALA A 215 -10.05 3.87 -31.85
C ALA A 215 -10.04 3.42 -30.38
N LEU A 216 -11.20 3.33 -29.74
CA LEU A 216 -11.38 2.88 -28.35
C LEU A 216 -11.57 1.36 -28.21
N ALA A 217 -11.70 0.62 -29.32
CA ALA A 217 -11.89 -0.83 -29.28
C ALA A 217 -10.68 -1.59 -28.67
N PRO A 218 -9.42 -1.22 -28.94
CA PRO A 218 -8.28 -1.73 -28.19
C PRO A 218 -8.26 -1.16 -26.77
N VAL A 219 -7.78 -1.94 -25.80
CA VAL A 219 -7.52 -1.42 -24.45
C VAL A 219 -6.44 -0.34 -24.54
N ILE A 220 -6.80 0.90 -24.21
CA ILE A 220 -5.89 2.02 -24.17
C ILE A 220 -5.26 2.09 -22.78
N VAL A 221 -3.93 2.12 -22.74
CA VAL A 221 -3.15 2.23 -21.52
C VAL A 221 -2.21 3.43 -21.65
N SER A 222 -1.96 4.14 -20.55
CA SER A 222 -1.11 5.34 -20.52
C SER A 222 0.32 5.07 -20.99
N ASP A 223 0.86 3.91 -20.61
CA ASP A 223 2.19 3.45 -21.02
C ASP A 223 2.12 1.99 -21.44
N ARG A 224 2.36 1.77 -22.74
CA ARG A 224 2.34 0.44 -23.35
C ARG A 224 3.51 -0.42 -22.91
N GLN A 225 4.71 0.14 -22.81
CA GLN A 225 5.92 -0.62 -22.44
C GLN A 225 5.81 -1.11 -21.00
N LEU A 226 5.31 -0.24 -20.11
CA LEU A 226 5.07 -0.59 -18.72
C LEU A 226 4.00 -1.68 -18.59
N TYR A 227 2.91 -1.56 -19.36
CA TYR A 227 1.84 -2.55 -19.37
C TYR A 227 2.31 -3.92 -19.85
N GLU A 228 3.10 -4.00 -20.92
CA GLU A 228 3.66 -5.26 -21.43
C GLU A 228 4.59 -5.91 -20.40
N THR A 229 5.42 -5.11 -19.71
CA THR A 229 6.29 -5.59 -18.63
C THR A 229 5.51 -6.12 -17.43
N HIS A 230 4.41 -5.44 -17.08
CA HIS A 230 3.53 -5.82 -15.98
C HIS A 230 2.67 -7.04 -16.31
N MET A 231 2.24 -7.16 -17.56
CA MET A 231 1.50 -8.32 -18.06
C MET A 231 2.30 -9.61 -17.88
N ALA A 232 3.60 -9.60 -18.14
CA ALA A 232 4.47 -10.76 -17.92
C ALA A 232 4.50 -11.25 -16.45
N LYS A 233 4.13 -10.40 -15.48
CA LYS A 233 4.06 -10.73 -14.05
C LYS A 233 2.63 -11.08 -13.56
N GLY A 234 1.64 -10.94 -14.43
CA GLY A 234 0.21 -10.98 -14.09
C GLY A 234 -0.27 -9.67 -13.45
N ILE A 235 -1.36 -9.12 -13.96
CA ILE A 235 -1.94 -7.85 -13.48
C ILE A 235 -3.29 -8.04 -12.82
N VAL A 236 -3.60 -7.16 -11.86
CA VAL A 236 -4.93 -7.05 -11.27
C VAL A 236 -5.61 -5.82 -11.86
N VAL A 237 -6.71 -6.03 -12.57
CA VAL A 237 -7.53 -4.95 -13.11
C VAL A 237 -8.75 -4.77 -12.20
N ARG A 238 -8.99 -3.53 -11.79
CA ARG A 238 -10.17 -3.12 -11.05
C ARG A 238 -11.03 -2.25 -11.95
N ASP A 239 -12.28 -2.62 -12.13
CA ASP A 239 -13.26 -1.73 -12.74
C ASP A 239 -13.64 -0.64 -11.73
N ILE A 240 -13.42 0.63 -12.08
CA ILE A 240 -13.68 1.76 -11.19
C ILE A 240 -15.18 2.01 -10.96
N ARG A 241 -16.05 1.57 -11.89
CA ARG A 241 -17.49 1.76 -11.83
C ARG A 241 -18.18 0.63 -11.06
N SER A 242 -17.82 -0.62 -11.37
CA SER A 242 -18.42 -1.78 -10.71
C SER A 242 -17.69 -2.24 -9.45
N GLY A 243 -16.44 -1.81 -9.24
CA GLY A 243 -15.58 -2.27 -8.16
C GLY A 243 -15.09 -3.71 -8.32
N ARG A 244 -15.47 -4.38 -9.42
CA ARG A 244 -15.10 -5.77 -9.69
C ARG A 244 -13.62 -5.86 -10.00
N ARG A 245 -12.97 -6.90 -9.48
CA ARG A 245 -11.55 -7.18 -9.73
C ARG A 245 -11.44 -8.41 -10.62
N ALA A 246 -10.55 -8.33 -11.61
CA ALA A 246 -10.17 -9.43 -12.47
C ALA A 246 -8.65 -9.56 -12.48
N THR A 247 -8.16 -10.79 -12.44
CA THR A 247 -6.74 -11.12 -12.62
C THR A 247 -6.52 -11.52 -14.06
N LEU A 248 -5.57 -10.87 -14.73
CA LEU A 248 -5.09 -11.25 -16.06
C LEU A 248 -3.69 -11.82 -15.86
N ASP A 249 -3.53 -13.10 -16.15
CA ASP A 249 -2.25 -13.83 -16.09
C ASP A 249 -1.67 -14.00 -17.50
#